data_AF-A0A519W491-F1
#
_entry.id   AF-A0A519W491-F1
#
_cell.length_a   1.000
_cell.length_b   1.000
_cell.length_c   1.000
_cell.angle_alpha   90.00
_cell.angle_beta   90.00
_cell.angle_gamma   90.00
#
_symmetry.space_group_name_H-M   'P 1'
#
loop_
_entity.id
_entity.type
_entity.pdbx_description
1 polymer ?
#
loop_
_entity_poly.entity_id
_entity_poly.type
_entity_poly.pdbx_seq_one_letter_code
_entity_poly.pdbx_strand_id
1 'polypeptide(L)'
;MEDKVELPSLLNVEIQEPKSEKPMATPEQNAEEIQEIITDVPVWIVRWGVTIISAILLGIIMMSSLIHYPDVVRTHVKITGVNAPKTVLCKKSGKLIKILIRDGEFVKQKQPLAYLESTADHEQVLQLLGILISYRKDLKDINIPTRSLPANYNLGELQAAYQKLFDNYLLFIATDNN
;
A
#
# COMPACT_ATOMS: atom_id res chain seq x y z
N MET A 1 -123.78 44.44 -80.25
CA MET A 1 -122.74 44.97 -81.13
C MET A 1 -121.43 44.81 -80.38
N GLU A 2 -120.54 44.06 -81.01
CA GLU A 2 -119.14 43.85 -80.69
C GLU A 2 -118.45 45.02 -79.97
N ASP A 3 -117.57 44.72 -79.00
CA ASP A 3 -116.15 44.94 -79.24
C ASP A 3 -115.24 44.05 -78.38
N LYS A 4 -114.19 43.54 -79.03
CA LYS A 4 -113.04 42.83 -78.45
C LYS A 4 -112.18 43.85 -77.70
N VAL A 5 -111.64 43.48 -76.54
CA VAL A 5 -110.31 43.98 -76.12
C VAL A 5 -109.50 42.83 -75.53
N GLU A 6 -108.61 42.29 -76.34
CA GLU A 6 -107.48 41.45 -75.94
C GLU A 6 -106.50 42.29 -75.11
N LEU A 7 -105.91 41.73 -74.05
CA LEU A 7 -104.57 42.10 -73.60
C LEU A 7 -103.84 40.85 -73.06
N PRO A 8 -102.55 40.68 -73.40
CA PRO A 8 -101.91 39.38 -73.60
C PRO A 8 -101.37 38.72 -72.33
N SER A 9 -101.23 37.40 -72.46
CA SER A 9 -100.32 36.54 -71.72
C SER A 9 -98.94 37.19 -71.57
N LEU A 10 -98.47 37.35 -70.32
CA LEU A 10 -97.13 36.97 -69.84
C LEU A 10 -97.11 37.16 -68.31
N LEU A 11 -96.88 36.10 -67.56
CA LEU A 11 -95.76 35.97 -66.60
C LEU A 11 -95.96 34.69 -65.76
N ASN A 12 -95.28 33.61 -66.17
CA ASN A 12 -95.10 32.42 -65.34
C ASN A 12 -94.28 32.80 -64.11
N VAL A 13 -94.91 32.81 -62.94
CA VAL A 13 -94.22 32.84 -61.65
C VAL A 13 -94.33 31.44 -61.06
N GLU A 14 -93.28 30.65 -61.26
CA GLU A 14 -93.06 29.36 -60.61
C GLU A 14 -92.84 29.61 -59.10
N ILE A 15 -93.70 29.04 -58.27
CA ILE A 15 -93.60 29.11 -56.81
C ILE A 15 -92.46 28.18 -56.35
N GLN A 16 -91.37 28.73 -55.80
CA GLN A 16 -90.36 27.94 -55.08
C GLN A 16 -90.69 27.90 -53.58
N GLU A 17 -90.90 26.69 -53.07
CA GLU A 17 -90.99 26.39 -51.63
C GLU A 17 -89.64 26.60 -50.90
N PRO A 18 -89.66 26.93 -49.59
CA PRO A 18 -88.44 27.27 -48.84
C PRO A 18 -87.49 26.07 -48.67
N LYS A 19 -86.21 26.33 -48.95
CA LYS A 19 -85.09 25.39 -48.85
C LYS A 19 -84.86 24.95 -47.40
N SER A 20 -85.07 23.66 -47.15
CA SER A 20 -84.71 22.97 -45.90
C SER A 20 -83.24 23.21 -45.53
N GLU A 21 -83.01 23.77 -44.35
CA GLU A 21 -81.69 23.94 -43.73
C GLU A 21 -81.31 22.62 -43.03
N LYS A 22 -80.14 22.05 -43.37
CA LYS A 22 -79.62 20.81 -42.74
C LYS A 22 -79.00 21.14 -41.36
N PRO A 23 -79.12 20.27 -40.34
CA PRO A 23 -78.56 20.53 -39.02
C PRO A 23 -77.02 20.51 -39.05
N MET A 24 -76.41 21.37 -38.23
CA MET A 24 -74.96 21.44 -38.00
C MET A 24 -74.42 20.09 -37.51
N ALA A 25 -73.35 19.61 -38.17
CA ALA A 25 -72.67 18.36 -37.81
C ALA A 25 -72.15 18.40 -36.37
N THR A 26 -72.40 17.32 -35.62
CA THR A 26 -71.90 17.10 -34.26
C THR A 26 -70.39 16.82 -34.23
N PRO A 27 -69.65 17.29 -33.21
CA PRO A 27 -68.19 17.21 -33.16
C PRO A 27 -67.62 15.79 -32.96
N GLU A 28 -68.46 14.77 -32.75
CA GLU A 28 -68.00 13.40 -32.46
C GLU A 28 -67.31 12.71 -33.64
N GLN A 29 -67.73 12.96 -34.89
CA GLN A 29 -67.16 12.26 -36.05
C GLN A 29 -65.71 12.66 -36.37
N ASN A 30 -65.25 13.83 -35.90
CA ASN A 30 -63.86 14.25 -36.08
C ASN A 30 -62.95 13.70 -34.97
N ALA A 31 -63.49 13.17 -33.87
CA ALA A 31 -62.67 12.69 -32.75
C ALA A 31 -62.11 11.27 -33.01
N GLU A 32 -62.87 10.41 -33.69
CA GLU A 32 -62.46 9.02 -34.01
C GLU A 32 -61.27 8.95 -34.97
N GLU A 33 -61.18 9.83 -35.98
CA GLU A 33 -60.01 9.92 -36.87
C GLU A 33 -58.80 10.58 -36.19
N ILE A 34 -59.02 11.47 -35.21
CA ILE A 34 -57.94 12.17 -34.52
C ILE A 34 -57.26 11.27 -33.47
N GLN A 35 -57.98 10.27 -32.94
CA GLN A 35 -57.46 9.39 -31.89
C GLN A 35 -56.49 8.32 -32.40
N GLU A 36 -56.55 7.97 -33.70
CA GLU A 36 -55.64 7.00 -34.33
C GLU A 36 -54.24 7.59 -34.60
N ILE A 37 -54.15 8.92 -34.79
CA ILE A 37 -52.89 9.63 -35.10
C ILE A 37 -52.00 9.84 -33.86
N ILE A 38 -52.57 9.80 -32.65
CA ILE A 38 -51.84 10.16 -31.41
C ILE A 38 -51.07 8.96 -30.80
N THR A 39 -51.32 7.75 -31.30
CA THR A 39 -50.82 6.52 -30.66
C THR A 39 -49.55 5.94 -31.33
N ASP A 40 -49.13 6.45 -32.48
CA ASP A 40 -47.88 6.01 -33.11
C ASP A 40 -46.69 6.82 -32.59
N VAL A 41 -45.82 6.15 -31.83
CA VAL A 41 -44.60 6.77 -31.31
C VAL A 41 -43.76 7.19 -32.51
N PRO A 42 -43.46 8.49 -32.65
CA PRO A 42 -43.00 8.98 -33.93
C PRO A 42 -41.58 8.46 -34.21
N VAL A 43 -41.40 7.88 -35.40
CA VAL A 43 -40.20 7.13 -35.81
C VAL A 43 -38.89 7.91 -35.65
N TRP A 44 -38.92 9.24 -35.71
CA TRP A 44 -37.75 10.07 -35.47
C TRP A 44 -37.18 9.87 -34.05
N ILE A 45 -38.03 9.82 -33.03
CA ILE A 45 -37.59 9.69 -31.63
C ILE A 45 -36.90 8.35 -31.38
N VAL A 46 -37.40 7.28 -32.03
CA VAL A 46 -36.82 5.93 -31.96
C VAL A 46 -35.45 5.91 -32.63
N ARG A 47 -35.32 6.54 -33.80
CA ARG A 47 -34.04 6.62 -34.54
C ARG A 47 -32.97 7.43 -33.79
N TRP A 48 -33.35 8.56 -33.19
CA TRP A 48 -32.44 9.37 -32.37
C TRP A 48 -32.04 8.66 -31.08
N GLY A 49 -32.97 7.95 -30.42
CA GLY A 49 -32.69 7.18 -29.20
C GLY A 49 -31.64 6.09 -29.40
N VAL A 50 -31.81 5.26 -30.45
CA VAL A 50 -30.83 4.21 -30.79
C VAL A 50 -29.46 4.80 -31.13
N THR A 51 -29.43 5.95 -31.81
CA THR A 51 -28.18 6.64 -32.16
C THR A 51 -27.43 7.14 -30.92
N ILE A 52 -28.14 7.73 -29.96
CA ILE A 52 -27.55 8.22 -28.70
C ILE A 52 -27.02 7.04 -27.86
N ILE A 53 -27.81 5.97 -27.71
CA ILE A 53 -27.39 4.79 -26.94
C ILE A 53 -26.16 4.13 -27.59
N SER A 54 -26.15 4.00 -28.92
CA SER A 54 -25.01 3.48 -29.68
C SER A 54 -23.76 4.35 -29.49
N ALA A 55 -23.92 5.68 -29.55
CA ALA A 55 -22.82 6.62 -29.37
C ALA A 55 -22.21 6.53 -27.96
N ILE A 56 -23.03 6.39 -26.91
CA ILE A 56 -22.56 6.20 -25.53
C ILE A 56 -21.77 4.89 -25.41
N LEU A 57 -22.30 3.79 -25.97
CA LEU A 57 -21.65 2.47 -25.93
C LEU A 57 -20.28 2.50 -26.63
N LEU A 58 -20.23 3.10 -27.82
CA LEU A 58 -18.99 3.33 -28.58
C LEU A 58 -18.01 4.21 -27.80
N GLY A 59 -18.51 5.26 -27.13
CA GLY A 59 -17.71 6.14 -26.29
C GLY A 59 -17.03 5.39 -25.14
N ILE A 60 -17.75 4.48 -24.47
CA ILE A 60 -17.19 3.65 -23.39
C ILE A 60 -16.10 2.71 -23.93
N ILE A 61 -16.34 2.07 -25.08
CA ILE A 61 -15.36 1.17 -25.71
C ILE A 61 -14.10 1.95 -26.13
N MET A 62 -14.27 3.13 -26.72
CA MET A 62 -13.15 4.01 -27.08
C MET A 62 -12.36 4.45 -25.85
N MET A 63 -13.02 4.92 -24.79
CA MET A 63 -12.35 5.33 -23.56
C MET A 63 -11.61 4.16 -22.90
N SER A 64 -12.23 2.99 -22.84
CA SER A 64 -11.62 1.77 -22.28
C SER A 64 -10.37 1.35 -23.08
N SER A 65 -10.42 1.44 -24.40
CA SER A 65 -9.27 1.16 -25.27
C SER A 65 -8.14 2.19 -25.13
N LEU A 66 -8.48 3.47 -24.93
CA LEU A 66 -7.49 4.53 -24.73
C LEU A 66 -6.79 4.44 -23.36
N ILE A 67 -7.50 4.01 -22.32
CA ILE A 67 -6.98 3.89 -20.96
C ILE A 67 -6.36 2.49 -20.80
N HIS A 68 -5.12 2.35 -21.26
CA HIS A 68 -4.36 1.12 -21.06
C HIS A 68 -3.93 0.99 -19.60
N TYR A 69 -4.56 0.09 -18.84
CA TYR A 69 -4.12 -0.23 -17.48
C TYR A 69 -2.86 -1.11 -17.55
N PRO A 70 -1.72 -0.70 -16.98
CA PRO A 70 -0.52 -1.52 -17.01
C PRO A 70 -0.71 -2.74 -16.10
N ASP A 71 -0.71 -3.93 -16.70
CA ASP A 71 -0.74 -5.24 -15.99
C ASP A 71 0.48 -5.43 -15.07
N VAL A 72 1.58 -4.72 -15.35
CA VAL A 72 2.82 -4.76 -14.56
C VAL A 72 3.35 -3.37 -14.26
N VAL A 73 3.34 -3.01 -12.97
CA VAL A 73 4.00 -1.79 -12.46
C VAL A 73 5.45 -2.12 -12.11
N ARG A 74 6.39 -1.66 -12.93
CA ARG A 74 7.83 -1.79 -12.63
C ARG A 74 8.20 -0.79 -11.54
N THR A 75 8.37 -1.29 -10.32
CA THR A 75 8.82 -0.48 -9.18
C THR A 75 10.21 -0.91 -8.71
N HIS A 76 10.91 0.01 -8.06
CA HIS A 76 12.18 -0.32 -7.41
C HIS A 76 11.89 -0.86 -6.01
N VAL A 77 12.12 -2.16 -5.82
CA VAL A 77 12.00 -2.80 -4.50
C VAL A 77 13.35 -2.75 -3.80
N LYS A 78 13.42 -2.08 -2.66
CA LYS A 78 14.61 -2.10 -1.79
C LYS A 78 14.52 -3.32 -0.87
N ILE A 79 15.34 -4.33 -1.13
CA ILE A 79 15.45 -5.49 -0.25
C ILE A 79 16.37 -5.12 0.93
N THR A 80 15.80 -5.04 2.13
CA THR A 80 16.55 -4.82 3.37
C THR A 80 16.71 -6.12 4.13
N GLY A 81 17.93 -6.43 4.59
CA GLY A 81 18.17 -7.60 5.43
C GLY A 81 17.54 -7.47 6.82
N VAL A 82 16.91 -8.55 7.31
CA VAL A 82 16.31 -8.61 8.67
C VAL A 82 17.34 -8.29 9.76
N ASN A 83 18.59 -8.72 9.55
CA ASN A 83 19.73 -8.48 10.44
C ASN A 83 20.83 -7.73 9.70
N ALA A 84 20.54 -6.50 9.27
CA ALA A 84 21.55 -5.65 8.64
C ALA A 84 22.75 -5.40 9.58
N PRO A 85 23.98 -5.27 9.04
CA PRO A 85 25.15 -4.88 9.83
C PRO A 85 24.88 -3.61 10.61
N LYS A 86 25.15 -3.63 11.91
CA LYS A 86 25.00 -2.48 12.81
C LYS A 86 26.38 -1.95 13.19
N THR A 87 26.52 -0.63 13.20
CA THR A 87 27.72 0.02 13.72
C THR A 87 27.90 -0.32 15.19
N VAL A 88 29.08 -0.83 15.54
CA VAL A 88 29.45 -1.11 16.94
C VAL A 88 30.09 0.16 17.51
N LEU A 89 29.47 0.73 18.54
CA LEU A 89 29.98 1.92 19.24
C LEU A 89 30.79 1.49 20.47
N CYS A 90 32.02 1.99 20.59
CA CYS A 90 32.85 1.81 21.77
C CYS A 90 32.42 2.77 22.88
N LYS A 91 32.34 2.29 24.13
CA LYS A 91 32.02 3.13 25.31
C LYS A 91 33.11 4.13 25.67
N LYS A 92 34.35 3.82 25.29
CA LYS A 92 35.55 4.61 25.58
C LYS A 92 36.17 5.01 24.25
N SER A 93 36.56 6.28 24.13
CA SER A 93 37.38 6.76 23.03
C SER A 93 38.81 6.25 23.18
N GLY A 94 39.41 5.82 22.09
CA GLY A 94 40.77 5.31 22.04
C GLY A 94 41.22 5.11 20.60
N LYS A 95 42.53 5.00 20.38
CA LYS A 95 43.09 4.73 19.06
C LYS A 95 42.89 3.26 18.69
N LEU A 96 42.43 3.00 17.47
CA LEU A 96 42.32 1.63 16.95
C LEU A 96 43.71 1.11 16.61
N ILE A 97 44.12 -0.02 17.22
CA ILE A 97 45.46 -0.59 16.98
C ILE A 97 45.43 -1.79 16.03
N LYS A 98 44.37 -2.60 16.08
CA LYS A 98 44.26 -3.83 15.29
C LYS A 98 42.82 -4.25 15.12
N ILE A 99 42.44 -4.68 13.93
CA ILE A 99 41.15 -5.33 13.65
C ILE A 99 41.38 -6.85 13.64
N LEU A 100 40.52 -7.59 14.34
CA LEU A 100 40.65 -9.05 14.56
C LEU A 100 39.83 -9.86 13.56
N ILE A 101 38.91 -9.22 12.85
CA ILE A 101 37.97 -9.84 11.91
C ILE A 101 38.18 -9.30 10.49
N ARG A 102 37.72 -10.06 9.50
CA ARG A 102 37.72 -9.63 8.10
C ARG A 102 36.40 -8.98 7.72
N ASP A 103 36.42 -8.17 6.67
CA ASP A 103 35.20 -7.60 6.11
C ASP A 103 34.26 -8.71 5.59
N GLY A 104 32.97 -8.58 5.87
CA GLY A 104 31.95 -9.59 5.54
C GLY A 104 31.96 -10.85 6.42
N GLU A 105 32.78 -10.93 7.46
CA GLU A 105 32.85 -12.10 8.34
C GLU A 105 31.66 -12.17 9.32
N PHE A 106 31.10 -13.36 9.50
CA PHE A 106 30.05 -13.61 10.51
C PHE A 106 30.67 -13.68 11.91
N VAL A 107 30.19 -12.82 12.82
CA VAL A 107 30.68 -12.75 14.20
C VAL A 107 29.65 -13.24 15.20
N LYS A 108 30.13 -13.84 16.30
CA LYS A 108 29.29 -14.29 17.42
C LYS A 108 29.13 -13.17 18.46
N GLN A 109 28.08 -13.27 19.27
CA GLN A 109 27.89 -12.36 20.40
C GLN A 109 29.09 -12.43 21.35
N LYS A 110 29.62 -11.28 21.77
CA LYS A 110 30.79 -11.12 22.66
C LYS A 110 32.14 -11.53 22.05
N GLN A 111 32.20 -11.77 20.74
CA GLN A 111 33.47 -11.98 20.06
C GLN A 111 34.28 -10.67 20.02
N PRO A 112 35.59 -10.70 20.34
CA PRO A 112 36.48 -9.56 20.16
C PRO A 112 36.58 -9.18 18.67
N LEU A 113 36.31 -7.91 18.33
CA LEU A 113 36.31 -7.41 16.95
C LEU A 113 37.57 -6.62 16.60
N ALA A 114 38.06 -5.83 17.57
CA ALA A 114 39.26 -5.04 17.42
C ALA A 114 39.90 -4.76 18.79
N TYR A 115 41.18 -4.39 18.75
CA TYR A 115 41.89 -3.86 19.89
C TYR A 115 41.98 -2.34 19.80
N LEU A 116 41.75 -1.71 20.95
CA LEU A 116 42.04 -0.30 21.18
C LEU A 116 43.38 -0.19 21.90
N GLU A 117 44.03 0.96 21.76
CA GLU A 117 45.24 1.31 22.49
C GLU A 117 45.03 1.14 24.00
N SER A 118 45.92 0.37 24.62
CA SER A 118 45.94 0.09 26.05
C SER A 118 47.38 -0.12 26.48
N THR A 119 47.68 0.16 27.74
CA THR A 119 48.97 -0.16 28.38
C THR A 119 49.14 -1.65 28.67
N ALA A 120 48.05 -2.41 28.57
CA ALA A 120 48.02 -3.85 28.80
C ALA A 120 48.36 -4.64 27.53
N ASP A 121 48.89 -5.85 27.71
CA ASP A 121 49.01 -6.83 26.63
C ASP A 121 47.64 -7.48 26.36
N HIS A 122 47.10 -7.27 25.15
CA HIS A 122 45.76 -7.74 24.79
C HIS A 122 45.61 -9.26 24.83
N GLU A 123 46.66 -10.01 24.46
CA GLU A 123 46.62 -11.47 24.45
C GLU A 123 46.58 -12.01 25.88
N GLN A 124 47.39 -11.45 26.78
CA GLN A 124 47.40 -11.84 28.20
C GLN A 124 46.08 -11.51 28.90
N VAL A 125 45.47 -10.36 28.56
CA VAL A 125 44.14 -10.00 29.08
C VAL A 125 43.07 -10.99 28.60
N LEU A 126 43.11 -11.43 27.33
CA LEU A 126 42.18 -12.44 26.81
C LEU A 126 42.39 -13.82 27.45
N GLN A 127 43.64 -14.23 27.67
CA GLN A 127 43.97 -15.47 28.37
C GLN A 127 43.44 -15.43 29.81
N LEU A 128 43.67 -14.32 30.52
CA LEU A 128 43.15 -14.11 31.88
C LEU A 128 41.62 -14.20 31.91
N LEU A 129 40.94 -13.54 30.96
CA LEU A 129 39.48 -13.60 30.84
C LEU A 129 38.98 -15.04 30.69
N GLY A 130 39.65 -15.87 29.88
CA GLY A 130 39.31 -17.29 29.71
C GLY A 130 39.46 -18.10 31.01
N ILE A 131 40.52 -17.84 31.78
CA ILE A 131 40.74 -18.47 33.09
C ILE A 131 39.61 -18.07 34.05
N LEU A 132 39.28 -16.78 34.16
CA LEU A 132 38.23 -16.29 35.05
C LEU A 132 36.85 -16.85 34.70
N ILE A 133 36.52 -16.98 33.42
CA ILE A 133 35.25 -17.59 32.98
C ILE A 133 35.18 -19.06 33.43
N SER A 134 36.29 -19.79 33.33
CA SER A 134 36.38 -21.18 33.77
C SER A 134 36.19 -21.27 35.29
N TYR A 135 36.87 -20.42 36.06
CA TYR A 135 36.75 -20.39 37.53
C TYR A 135 35.34 -20.07 37.97
N ARG A 136 34.69 -19.10 37.32
CA ARG A 136 33.30 -18.76 37.62
C ARG A 136 32.37 -19.96 37.44
N LYS A 137 32.66 -20.83 36.48
CA LYS A 137 31.90 -22.07 36.25
C LYS A 137 32.22 -23.09 37.34
N ASP A 138 33.49 -23.34 37.62
CA ASP A 138 33.93 -24.33 38.61
C ASP A 138 33.41 -24.01 40.03
N LEU A 139 33.47 -22.74 40.42
CA LEU A 139 32.93 -22.25 41.69
C LEU A 139 31.41 -22.44 41.80
N LYS A 140 30.68 -22.38 40.68
CA LYS A 140 29.23 -22.62 40.66
C LYS A 140 28.90 -24.10 40.90
N ASP A 141 29.78 -24.98 40.45
CA ASP A 141 29.66 -26.43 40.58
C ASP A 141 30.35 -26.97 41.86
N ILE A 142 30.75 -26.08 42.78
CA ILE A 142 31.44 -26.38 44.06
C ILE A 142 32.75 -27.17 43.85
N ASN A 143 33.37 -27.03 42.68
CA ASN A 143 34.68 -27.60 42.43
C ASN A 143 35.75 -26.58 42.77
N ILE A 144 36.79 -27.01 43.49
CA ILE A 144 37.95 -26.17 43.78
C ILE A 144 38.72 -25.99 42.47
N PRO A 145 38.91 -24.75 41.99
CA PRO A 145 39.64 -24.53 40.75
C PRO A 145 41.11 -24.97 40.94
N THR A 146 41.52 -25.98 40.17
CA THR A 146 42.87 -26.57 40.20
C THR A 146 43.89 -25.82 39.35
N ARG A 147 43.46 -24.84 38.55
CA ARG A 147 44.38 -24.02 37.78
C ARG A 147 45.09 -23.03 38.71
N SER A 148 46.32 -22.68 38.38
CA SER A 148 47.07 -21.62 39.05
C SER A 148 46.84 -20.29 38.34
N LEU A 149 46.68 -19.21 39.11
CA LEU A 149 46.75 -17.86 38.55
C LEU A 149 48.21 -17.55 38.14
N PRO A 150 48.45 -17.07 36.91
CA PRO A 150 49.79 -16.74 36.44
C PRO A 150 50.33 -15.46 37.10
N ALA A 151 51.53 -15.51 37.66
CA ALA A 151 52.09 -14.37 38.40
C ALA A 151 52.55 -13.20 37.52
N ASN A 152 52.95 -13.47 36.27
CA ASN A 152 53.71 -12.53 35.44
C ASN A 152 52.92 -12.01 34.23
N TYR A 153 51.71 -11.48 34.46
CA TYR A 153 50.95 -10.81 33.39
C TYR A 153 51.14 -9.30 33.42
N ASN A 154 51.28 -8.72 32.22
CA ASN A 154 51.23 -7.28 31.97
C ASN A 154 49.79 -6.88 31.63
N LEU A 155 49.02 -6.57 32.67
CA LEU A 155 47.61 -6.21 32.54
C LEU A 155 47.37 -4.70 32.51
N GLY A 156 48.44 -3.90 32.45
CA GLY A 156 48.38 -2.44 32.38
C GLY A 156 47.48 -1.86 33.49
N GLU A 157 46.42 -1.15 33.08
CA GLU A 157 45.42 -0.56 33.99
C GLU A 157 44.73 -1.57 34.92
N LEU A 158 44.64 -2.84 34.53
CA LEU A 158 44.00 -3.90 35.34
C LEU A 158 44.96 -4.50 36.39
N GLN A 159 46.26 -4.17 36.35
CA GLN A 159 47.27 -4.80 37.21
C GLN A 159 46.95 -4.65 38.69
N ALA A 160 46.52 -3.47 39.13
CA ALA A 160 46.19 -3.21 40.53
C ALA A 160 45.00 -4.05 41.03
N ALA A 161 44.01 -4.28 40.17
CA ALA A 161 42.87 -5.13 40.50
C ALA A 161 43.29 -6.62 40.53
N TYR A 162 44.15 -7.02 39.60
CA TYR A 162 44.68 -8.38 39.55
C TYR A 162 45.54 -8.74 40.76
N GLN A 163 46.41 -7.83 41.21
CA GLN A 163 47.23 -8.04 42.40
C GLN A 163 46.37 -8.30 43.64
N LYS A 164 45.31 -7.51 43.85
CA LYS A 164 44.35 -7.76 44.94
C LYS A 164 43.70 -9.13 44.84
N LEU A 165 43.30 -9.55 43.63
CA LEU A 165 42.74 -10.90 43.43
C LEU A 165 43.78 -11.98 43.76
N PHE A 166 45.02 -11.79 43.31
CA PHE A 166 46.12 -12.73 43.51
C PHE A 166 46.46 -12.88 45.00
N ASP A 167 46.54 -11.78 45.75
CA ASP A 167 46.80 -11.81 47.19
C ASP A 167 45.71 -12.59 47.96
N ASN A 168 44.43 -12.36 47.62
CA ASN A 168 43.32 -13.11 48.22
C ASN A 168 43.34 -14.59 47.83
N TYR A 169 43.73 -14.89 46.59
CA TYR A 169 43.90 -16.28 46.15
C TYR A 169 45.01 -16.99 46.94
N LEU A 170 46.14 -16.33 47.18
CA LEU A 170 47.21 -16.89 48.01
C LEU A 170 46.74 -17.15 49.45
N LEU A 171 45.97 -16.22 50.03
CA LEU A 171 45.38 -16.40 51.37
C LEU A 171 44.44 -17.62 51.42
N PHE A 172 43.60 -17.78 50.39
CA PHE A 172 42.68 -18.92 50.28
C PHE A 172 43.45 -20.25 50.23
N ILE A 173 44.47 -20.36 49.37
CA ILE A 173 45.30 -21.56 49.26
C ILE A 173 46.09 -21.83 50.55
N ALA A 174 46.56 -20.79 51.24
CA ALA A 174 47.24 -20.96 52.52
C ALA A 174 46.30 -21.48 53.63
N THR A 175 45.01 -21.11 53.58
CA THR A 175 43.99 -21.58 54.53
C THR A 175 43.55 -23.01 54.23
N ASP A 176 43.44 -23.39 52.96
CA ASP A 176 43.04 -24.75 52.55
C ASP A 176 44.12 -25.81 52.86
N ASN A 177 45.40 -25.43 52.81
CA ASN A 177 46.52 -26.32 53.09
C ASN A 177 46.83 -26.55 54.58
N ASN A 178 46.09 -25.92 55.50
CA ASN A 178 46.30 -26.02 56.96
C ASN A 178 45.06 -26.52 57.69
#